data_AF-A0A7C9MAS2-F1
#
_entry.id   AF-A0A7C9MAS2-F1
#
_cell.length_a   1.000
_cell.length_b   1.000
_cell.length_c   1.000
_cell.angle_alpha   90.00
_cell.angle_beta   90.00
_cell.angle_gamma   90.00
#
_symmetry.space_group_name_H-M   'P 1'
#
loop_
_entity.id
_entity.type
_entity.pdbx_description
1 polymer ?
#
loop_
_entity_poly.entity_id
_entity_poly.type
_entity_poly.pdbx_seq_one_letter_code
_entity_poly.pdbx_strand_id
1 'polypeptide(L)'
;MTKITDQPTYWYYDPENRAAPVRQLPWGTADQCNLSAPFQTQEAAELSRQAAHLAAQPQAWARAEEARRINAANGWGLGFELSHIPRYLALIHSEITEAACEAEPAKINHELGDVIVRALDLAHLTDPQATRLWFADPLNQSAVGTWGRNHPQHLWPTGALLYLHTITSRALEAYRKTEDDGRLRHNVVTELKTLVAYVVACMRVVQVDADPEAIVGKILAANATRGHRHGGRRA
;
A
#
# COMPACT_ATOMS: atom_id res chain seq x y z
N MET A 1 -12.30 53.06 -30.11
CA MET A 1 -12.25 51.66 -29.64
C MET A 1 -10.81 51.22 -29.58
N THR A 2 -10.20 51.31 -28.40
CA THR A 2 -8.79 50.96 -28.17
C THR A 2 -8.73 49.50 -27.72
N LYS A 3 -8.11 48.62 -28.51
CA LYS A 3 -7.90 47.22 -28.11
C LYS A 3 -6.77 47.17 -27.09
N ILE A 4 -7.10 46.88 -25.84
CA ILE A 4 -6.15 46.46 -24.81
C ILE A 4 -5.96 44.95 -24.99
N THR A 5 -4.75 44.54 -25.36
CA THR A 5 -4.33 43.13 -25.37
C THR A 5 -3.40 42.90 -24.19
N ASP A 6 -3.97 42.73 -23.01
CA ASP A 6 -3.21 42.30 -21.83
C ASP A 6 -3.06 40.78 -21.89
N GLN A 7 -1.83 40.32 -22.14
CA GLN A 7 -1.46 38.92 -21.89
C GLN A 7 -1.24 38.75 -20.38
N PRO A 8 -1.71 37.66 -19.75
CA PRO A 8 -1.49 37.43 -18.33
C PRO A 8 -0.01 37.16 -18.05
N THR A 9 0.59 38.00 -17.20
CA THR A 9 1.96 37.80 -16.69
C THR A 9 1.89 36.89 -15.47
N TYR A 10 2.54 35.72 -15.52
CA TYR A 10 2.69 34.85 -14.36
C TYR A 10 4.06 35.08 -13.71
N TRP A 11 4.04 35.30 -12.39
CA TRP A 11 5.26 35.41 -11.58
C TRP A 11 5.48 34.08 -10.86
N TYR A 12 6.66 33.50 -10.99
CA TYR A 12 7.10 32.40 -10.15
C TYR A 12 8.03 32.91 -9.05
N TYR A 13 7.82 32.42 -7.83
CA TYR A 13 8.65 32.72 -6.67
C TYR A 13 9.69 31.62 -6.50
N ASP A 14 10.96 32.00 -6.45
CA ASP A 14 12.04 31.15 -5.96
C ASP A 14 12.05 31.19 -4.42
N PRO A 15 11.76 30.08 -3.72
CA PRO A 15 11.66 30.08 -2.27
C PRO A 15 13.02 30.28 -1.56
N GLU A 16 14.15 30.13 -2.26
CA GLU A 16 15.48 30.25 -1.65
C GLU A 16 16.11 31.64 -1.79
N ASN A 17 15.55 32.53 -2.63
CA ASN A 17 16.17 33.81 -2.94
C ASN A 17 15.16 34.98 -2.91
N ARG A 18 14.95 35.57 -1.71
CA ARG A 18 13.93 36.61 -1.45
C ARG A 18 14.32 38.03 -1.87
N ALA A 19 15.38 38.23 -2.64
CA ALA A 19 15.91 39.57 -2.91
C ALA A 19 16.32 39.81 -4.37
N ALA A 20 15.39 39.64 -5.32
CA ALA A 20 15.22 40.48 -6.54
C ALA A 20 14.31 39.79 -7.57
N PRO A 21 13.52 40.53 -8.37
CA PRO A 21 12.87 39.97 -9.54
C PRO A 21 13.90 39.62 -10.62
N VAL A 22 13.89 38.36 -11.07
CA VAL A 22 14.76 37.87 -12.14
C VAL A 22 14.33 38.48 -13.48
N ARG A 23 15.31 38.95 -14.26
CA ARG A 23 15.17 39.63 -15.55
C ARG A 23 14.39 38.77 -16.57
N GLN A 24 13.47 39.39 -17.32
CA GLN A 24 12.86 38.78 -18.51
C GLN A 24 13.95 38.31 -19.48
N LEU A 25 14.00 37.01 -19.78
CA LEU A 25 14.81 36.52 -20.89
C LEU A 25 14.01 36.75 -22.20
N PRO A 26 14.67 37.24 -23.27
CA PRO A 26 14.01 37.40 -24.56
C PRO A 26 13.64 36.00 -25.09
N TRP A 27 12.46 35.90 -25.69
CA TRP A 27 12.05 34.73 -26.46
C TRP A 27 13.07 34.51 -27.58
N GLY A 28 13.94 33.52 -27.41
CA GLY A 28 14.80 33.02 -28.48
C GLY A 28 13.94 32.46 -29.60
N THR A 29 14.38 32.67 -30.83
CA THR A 29 13.72 32.15 -32.03
C THR A 29 13.60 30.62 -31.96
N ALA A 30 12.51 30.09 -32.55
CA ALA A 30 12.08 28.69 -32.47
C ALA A 30 13.08 27.63 -33.00
N ASP A 31 14.25 28.04 -33.48
CA ASP A 31 15.24 27.16 -34.12
C ASP A 31 16.32 26.60 -33.18
N GLN A 32 16.20 26.79 -31.86
CA GLN A 32 17.15 26.25 -30.86
C GLN A 32 16.56 25.20 -29.89
N CYS A 33 15.40 24.61 -30.19
CA CYS A 33 14.89 23.47 -29.43
C CYS A 33 15.46 22.15 -29.96
N ASN A 34 16.76 21.91 -29.78
CA ASN A 34 17.32 20.56 -29.86
C ASN A 34 17.10 19.86 -28.51
N LEU A 35 15.83 19.63 -28.15
CA LEU A 35 15.40 18.83 -26.98
C LEU A 35 15.40 17.33 -27.35
N SER A 36 16.50 16.83 -27.89
CA SER A 36 16.60 15.47 -28.44
C SER A 36 17.78 14.74 -27.83
N ALA A 37 17.65 14.34 -26.56
CA ALA A 37 18.27 13.12 -26.00
C ALA A 37 17.93 12.85 -24.51
N PRO A 38 18.02 13.81 -23.56
CA PRO A 38 17.96 13.45 -22.13
C PRO A 38 16.54 13.32 -21.57
N PHE A 39 15.52 13.90 -22.22
CA PHE A 39 14.12 13.75 -21.77
C PHE A 39 13.51 12.39 -22.17
N GLN A 40 13.88 11.87 -23.34
CA GLN A 40 13.41 10.57 -23.83
C GLN A 40 13.93 9.40 -22.98
N THR A 41 15.10 9.54 -22.35
CA THR A 41 15.67 8.48 -21.50
C THR A 41 15.03 8.40 -20.12
N GLN A 42 14.60 9.53 -19.53
CA GLN A 42 13.89 9.53 -18.24
C GLN A 42 12.46 9.01 -18.39
N GLU A 43 11.73 9.46 -19.41
CA GLU A 43 10.38 9.00 -19.68
C GLU A 43 10.37 7.51 -20.06
N ALA A 44 11.32 7.05 -20.88
CA ALA A 44 11.48 5.63 -21.19
C ALA A 44 11.86 4.79 -19.95
N ALA A 45 12.71 5.31 -19.06
CA ALA A 45 13.05 4.62 -17.81
C ALA A 45 11.88 4.60 -16.81
N GLU A 46 11.02 5.61 -16.80
CA GLU A 46 9.82 5.65 -15.98
C GLU A 46 8.72 4.72 -16.53
N LEU A 47 8.52 4.70 -17.85
CA LEU A 47 7.64 3.75 -18.53
C LEU A 47 8.12 2.31 -18.41
N SER A 48 9.44 2.07 -18.46
CA SER A 48 10.02 0.74 -18.27
C SER A 48 9.90 0.28 -16.81
N ARG A 49 10.06 1.19 -15.84
CA ARG A 49 9.76 0.92 -14.41
C ARG A 49 8.28 0.65 -14.18
N GLN A 50 7.38 1.41 -14.81
CA GLN A 50 5.94 1.16 -14.76
C GLN A 50 5.59 -0.19 -15.41
N ALA A 51 6.16 -0.54 -16.56
CA ALA A 51 5.92 -1.81 -17.23
C ALA A 51 6.42 -3.02 -16.40
N ALA A 52 7.61 -2.92 -15.80
CA ALA A 52 8.11 -3.95 -14.88
C ALA A 52 7.26 -4.06 -13.61
N HIS A 53 6.71 -2.95 -13.13
CA HIS A 53 5.81 -2.90 -11.97
C HIS A 53 4.41 -3.46 -12.26
N LEU A 54 3.87 -3.21 -13.45
CA LEU A 54 2.64 -3.81 -13.97
C LEU A 54 2.81 -5.32 -14.17
N ALA A 55 4.00 -5.78 -14.60
CA ALA A 55 4.33 -7.19 -14.70
C ALA A 55 4.42 -7.92 -13.33
N ALA A 56 4.49 -7.18 -12.21
CA ALA A 56 4.43 -7.74 -10.85
C ALA A 56 2.99 -7.94 -10.31
N GLN A 57 1.96 -7.44 -11.01
CA GLN A 57 0.54 -7.61 -10.62
C GLN A 57 0.03 -9.06 -10.50
N PRO A 58 0.53 -10.05 -11.27
CA PRO A 58 0.16 -11.45 -11.08
C PRO A 58 0.56 -12.01 -9.69
N GLN A 59 1.56 -11.41 -9.03
CA GLN A 59 2.13 -11.97 -7.79
C GLN A 59 1.23 -11.73 -6.58
N ALA A 60 0.68 -10.53 -6.41
CA ALA A 60 -0.06 -10.21 -5.19
C ALA A 60 -1.44 -10.89 -5.11
N TRP A 61 -2.12 -11.12 -6.24
CA TRP A 61 -3.28 -12.01 -6.29
C TRP A 61 -2.89 -13.46 -5.96
N ALA A 62 -1.79 -13.95 -6.57
CA ALA A 62 -1.29 -15.29 -6.27
C ALA A 62 -0.96 -15.45 -4.77
N ARG A 63 -0.51 -14.39 -4.08
CA ARG A 63 -0.32 -14.39 -2.63
C ARG A 63 -1.63 -14.49 -1.84
N ALA A 64 -2.69 -13.80 -2.26
CA ALA A 64 -3.98 -13.93 -1.60
C ALA A 64 -4.55 -15.36 -1.74
N GLU A 65 -4.50 -15.93 -2.95
CA GLU A 65 -4.88 -17.33 -3.17
C GLU A 65 -3.99 -18.32 -2.40
N GLU A 66 -2.68 -18.08 -2.39
CA GLU A 66 -1.73 -18.92 -1.67
C GLU A 66 -1.96 -18.88 -0.15
N ALA A 67 -2.14 -17.68 0.43
CA ALA A 67 -2.49 -17.50 1.83
C ALA A 67 -3.79 -18.23 2.17
N ARG A 68 -4.84 -18.05 1.36
CA ARG A 68 -6.12 -18.74 1.53
C ARG A 68 -5.99 -20.24 1.47
N ARG A 69 -5.27 -20.77 0.47
CA ARG A 69 -5.03 -22.21 0.30
C ARG A 69 -4.29 -22.80 1.51
N ILE A 70 -3.22 -22.15 1.96
CA ILE A 70 -2.42 -22.59 3.12
C ILE A 70 -3.27 -22.55 4.39
N ASN A 71 -3.98 -21.45 4.65
CA ASN A 71 -4.83 -21.32 5.83
C ASN A 71 -5.98 -22.33 5.82
N ALA A 72 -6.61 -22.58 4.66
CA ALA A 72 -7.62 -23.63 4.52
C ALA A 72 -7.05 -25.02 4.83
N ALA A 73 -5.86 -25.35 4.30
CA ALA A 73 -5.18 -26.61 4.59
C ALA A 73 -4.86 -26.74 6.10
N ASN A 74 -4.59 -25.63 6.77
CA ASN A 74 -4.39 -25.57 8.22
C ASN A 74 -5.69 -25.54 9.03
N GLY A 75 -6.86 -25.64 8.39
CA GLY A 75 -8.17 -25.72 9.04
C GLY A 75 -8.76 -24.37 9.45
N TRP A 76 -8.19 -23.26 8.98
CA TRP A 76 -8.71 -21.92 9.23
C TRP A 76 -9.76 -21.54 8.20
N GLY A 77 -10.77 -20.76 8.59
CA GLY A 77 -11.73 -20.15 7.64
C GLY A 77 -12.67 -21.10 6.90
N LEU A 78 -12.70 -22.41 7.21
CA LEU A 78 -13.53 -23.40 6.50
C LEU A 78 -15.05 -23.17 6.63
N GLY A 79 -15.49 -22.47 7.68
CA GLY A 79 -16.87 -22.05 7.90
C GLY A 79 -16.96 -20.54 8.09
N PHE A 80 -16.24 -19.78 7.28
CA PHE A 80 -16.26 -18.33 7.37
C PHE A 80 -17.65 -17.77 7.06
N GLU A 81 -18.04 -16.76 7.83
CA GLU A 81 -19.28 -16.00 7.70
C GLU A 81 -18.90 -14.53 7.90
N LEU A 82 -19.66 -13.60 7.34
CA LEU A 82 -19.37 -12.17 7.49
C LEU A 82 -19.35 -11.74 8.97
N SER A 83 -20.18 -12.38 9.80
CA SER A 83 -20.21 -12.19 11.26
C SER A 83 -18.85 -12.45 11.94
N HIS A 84 -17.95 -13.19 11.28
CA HIS A 84 -16.60 -13.48 11.78
C HIS A 84 -15.58 -12.38 11.48
N ILE A 85 -15.87 -11.39 10.63
CA ILE A 85 -14.94 -10.31 10.27
C ILE A 85 -14.28 -9.65 11.49
N PRO A 86 -15.01 -9.25 12.56
CA PRO A 86 -14.39 -8.63 13.73
C PRO A 86 -13.31 -9.49 14.39
N ARG A 87 -13.47 -10.82 14.40
CA ARG A 87 -12.48 -11.74 14.95
C ARG A 87 -11.18 -11.74 14.12
N TYR A 88 -11.29 -11.73 12.80
CA TYR A 88 -10.11 -11.65 11.94
C TYR A 88 -9.43 -10.28 12.00
N LEU A 89 -10.20 -9.19 12.14
CA LEU A 89 -9.64 -7.86 12.36
C LEU A 89 -8.91 -7.76 13.71
N ALA A 90 -9.40 -8.41 14.76
CA ALA A 90 -8.71 -8.48 16.05
C ALA A 90 -7.36 -9.22 15.93
N LEU A 91 -7.32 -10.29 15.12
CA LEU A 91 -6.09 -11.01 14.78
C LEU A 91 -5.12 -10.13 13.99
N ILE A 92 -5.59 -9.24 13.12
CA ILE A 92 -4.72 -8.28 12.43
C ILE A 92 -4.20 -7.23 13.40
N HIS A 93 -5.04 -6.74 14.32
CA HIS A 93 -4.63 -5.83 15.38
C HIS A 93 -3.51 -6.41 16.24
N SER A 94 -3.56 -7.70 16.61
CA SER A 94 -2.50 -8.31 17.42
C SER A 94 -1.16 -8.31 16.70
N GLU A 95 -1.10 -8.68 15.42
CA GLU A 95 0.16 -8.65 14.63
C GLU A 95 0.74 -7.22 14.53
N ILE A 96 -0.12 -6.20 14.39
CA ILE A 96 0.34 -4.78 14.42
C ILE A 96 0.95 -4.44 15.77
N THR A 97 0.37 -4.92 16.88
CA THR A 97 0.90 -4.72 18.22
C THR A 97 2.21 -5.50 18.45
N GLU A 98 2.32 -6.72 17.93
CA GLU A 98 3.55 -7.51 17.96
C GLU A 98 4.67 -6.77 17.23
N ALA A 99 4.41 -6.26 16.01
CA ALA A 99 5.34 -5.38 15.28
C ALA A 99 5.76 -4.13 16.08
N ALA A 100 4.86 -3.57 16.90
CA ALA A 100 5.14 -2.41 17.74
C ALA A 100 6.03 -2.71 18.95
N CYS A 101 6.02 -3.96 19.42
CA CYS A 101 6.81 -4.41 20.55
C CYS A 101 8.20 -4.90 20.15
N GLU A 102 8.44 -5.14 18.86
CA GLU A 102 9.73 -5.59 18.35
C GLU A 102 10.76 -4.46 18.27
N ALA A 103 12.00 -4.77 18.64
CA ALA A 103 13.13 -3.84 18.57
C ALA A 103 14.00 -4.05 17.32
N GLU A 104 13.98 -5.26 16.76
CA GLU A 104 14.82 -5.62 15.62
C GLU A 104 14.08 -5.34 14.30
N PRO A 105 14.64 -4.55 13.37
CA PRO A 105 13.99 -4.23 12.09
C PRO A 105 13.52 -5.46 11.30
N ALA A 106 14.30 -6.54 11.32
CA ALA A 106 13.96 -7.78 10.64
C ALA A 106 12.73 -8.47 11.26
N LYS A 107 12.58 -8.41 12.60
CA LYS A 107 11.41 -8.94 13.30
C LYS A 107 10.19 -8.04 13.10
N ILE A 108 10.35 -6.72 13.21
CA ILE A 108 9.28 -5.76 12.86
C ILE A 108 8.73 -6.06 11.46
N ASN A 109 9.60 -6.24 10.47
CA ASN A 109 9.20 -6.59 9.11
C ASN A 109 8.55 -7.98 9.00
N HIS A 110 8.93 -8.93 9.84
CA HIS A 110 8.28 -10.24 9.90
C HIS A 110 6.84 -10.10 10.37
N GLU A 111 6.61 -9.42 11.49
CA GLU A 111 5.27 -9.18 12.06
C GLU A 111 4.39 -8.36 11.09
N LEU A 112 4.95 -7.34 10.44
CA LEU A 112 4.28 -6.61 9.37
C LEU A 112 3.94 -7.53 8.17
N GLY A 113 4.79 -8.51 7.87
CA GLY A 113 4.47 -9.55 6.89
C GLY A 113 3.27 -10.41 7.31
N ASP A 114 3.15 -10.77 8.58
CA ASP A 114 1.99 -11.50 9.12
C ASP A 114 0.70 -10.67 9.05
N VAL A 115 0.78 -9.35 9.26
CA VAL A 115 -0.34 -8.41 8.99
C VAL A 115 -0.82 -8.53 7.54
N ILE A 116 0.11 -8.53 6.57
CA ILE A 116 -0.23 -8.66 5.15
C ILE A 116 -0.92 -10.01 4.89
N VAL A 117 -0.35 -11.11 5.37
CA VAL A 117 -0.92 -12.46 5.17
C VAL A 117 -2.34 -12.54 5.71
N ARG A 118 -2.60 -12.01 6.91
CA ARG A 118 -3.95 -12.02 7.51
C ARG A 118 -4.93 -11.10 6.78
N ALA A 119 -4.48 -9.93 6.34
CA ALA A 119 -5.33 -9.00 5.59
C ALA A 119 -5.70 -9.56 4.22
N LEU A 120 -4.76 -10.18 3.50
CA LEU A 120 -5.01 -10.86 2.23
C LEU A 120 -5.98 -12.03 2.39
N ASP A 121 -5.78 -12.83 3.43
CA ASP A 121 -6.67 -13.97 3.72
C ASP A 121 -8.09 -13.52 4.04
N LEU A 122 -8.26 -12.51 4.90
CA LEU A 122 -9.56 -11.95 5.22
C LEU A 122 -10.22 -11.30 4.00
N ALA A 123 -9.47 -10.59 3.16
CA ALA A 123 -9.99 -10.00 1.94
C ALA A 123 -10.52 -11.10 1.00
N HIS A 124 -9.76 -12.19 0.83
CA HIS A 124 -10.18 -13.32 0.00
C HIS A 124 -11.41 -14.04 0.59
N LEU A 125 -11.48 -14.26 1.90
CA LEU A 125 -12.67 -14.83 2.56
C LEU A 125 -13.91 -13.94 2.42
N THR A 126 -13.71 -12.63 2.41
CA THR A 126 -14.79 -11.63 2.33
C THR A 126 -15.29 -11.47 0.90
N ASP A 127 -14.41 -11.34 -0.07
CA ASP A 127 -14.76 -11.22 -1.49
C ASP A 127 -13.56 -11.60 -2.38
N PRO A 128 -13.52 -12.85 -2.88
CA PRO A 128 -12.46 -13.29 -3.78
C PRO A 128 -12.39 -12.46 -5.07
N GLN A 129 -13.54 -11.99 -5.58
CA GLN A 129 -13.58 -11.25 -6.84
C GLN A 129 -13.04 -9.83 -6.66
N ALA A 130 -13.48 -9.11 -5.62
CA ALA A 130 -12.95 -7.79 -5.31
C ALA A 130 -11.45 -7.84 -4.97
N THR A 131 -11.01 -8.88 -4.26
CA THR A 131 -9.58 -9.12 -3.97
C THR A 131 -8.77 -9.34 -5.24
N ARG A 132 -9.32 -10.05 -6.23
CA ARG A 132 -8.69 -10.19 -7.55
C ARG A 132 -8.57 -8.85 -8.28
N LEU A 133 -9.62 -8.02 -8.22
CA LEU A 133 -9.66 -6.71 -8.87
C LEU A 133 -8.70 -5.70 -8.22
N TRP A 134 -8.44 -5.81 -6.91
CA TRP A 134 -7.46 -4.96 -6.21
C TRP A 134 -6.11 -4.95 -6.92
N PHE A 135 -5.59 -6.11 -7.31
CA PHE A 135 -4.25 -6.24 -7.89
C PHE A 135 -4.19 -5.91 -9.39
N ALA A 136 -5.35 -5.74 -10.04
CA ALA A 136 -5.44 -5.37 -11.44
C ALA A 136 -5.42 -3.84 -11.67
N ASP A 137 -5.55 -3.02 -10.62
CA ASP A 137 -5.70 -1.56 -10.74
C ASP A 137 -4.39 -0.79 -10.45
N PRO A 138 -3.75 -0.18 -11.48
CA PRO A 138 -2.50 0.58 -11.37
C PRO A 138 -2.58 1.82 -10.47
N LEU A 139 -3.75 2.45 -10.31
CA LEU A 139 -3.88 3.69 -9.55
C LEU A 139 -3.60 3.49 -8.05
N ASN A 140 -3.76 2.26 -7.55
CA ASN A 140 -3.51 1.93 -6.15
C ASN A 140 -2.04 1.93 -5.74
N GLN A 141 -1.13 1.86 -6.71
CA GLN A 141 0.31 1.87 -6.46
C GLN A 141 0.82 3.29 -6.17
N SER A 142 0.10 4.32 -6.66
CA SER A 142 0.46 5.73 -6.47
C SER A 142 0.22 6.24 -5.04
N ALA A 143 -0.80 5.74 -4.35
CA ALA A 143 -1.17 6.18 -3.00
C ALA A 143 -0.08 5.90 -1.95
N VAL A 144 0.65 4.79 -2.11
CA VAL A 144 1.82 4.43 -1.29
C VAL A 144 2.96 5.42 -1.50
N GLY A 145 3.18 5.86 -2.75
CA GLY A 145 4.23 6.80 -3.11
C GLY A 145 3.99 8.22 -2.59
N THR A 146 2.74 8.61 -2.31
CA THR A 146 2.43 9.94 -1.75
C THR A 146 2.69 9.99 -0.24
N TRP A 147 2.49 8.87 0.48
CA TRP A 147 2.70 8.83 1.92
C TRP A 147 4.18 8.84 2.31
N GLY A 148 5.01 8.02 1.65
CA GLY A 148 6.46 7.98 1.91
C GLY A 148 7.19 9.30 1.64
N ARG A 149 6.59 10.21 0.83
CA ARG A 149 7.17 11.52 0.51
C ARG A 149 6.75 12.63 1.48
N ASN A 150 5.59 12.52 2.11
CA ASN A 150 5.00 13.60 2.92
C ASN A 150 4.90 13.29 4.42
N HIS A 151 5.09 12.03 4.84
CA HIS A 151 5.11 11.70 6.25
C HIS A 151 6.52 11.86 6.81
N PRO A 152 6.70 12.68 7.85
CA PRO A 152 8.02 12.88 8.40
C PRO A 152 8.53 11.60 9.08
N GLN A 153 9.74 11.19 8.71
CA GLN A 153 10.41 9.98 9.21
C GLN A 153 10.48 9.92 10.76
N HIS A 154 10.40 11.06 11.44
CA HIS A 154 10.43 11.13 12.92
C HIS A 154 9.17 10.58 13.60
N LEU A 155 8.08 10.31 12.88
CA LEU A 155 6.88 9.68 13.44
C LEU A 155 6.96 8.15 13.42
N TRP A 156 8.03 7.57 12.88
CA TRP A 156 8.31 6.14 12.99
C TRP A 156 8.93 5.81 14.36
N PRO A 157 8.59 4.68 15.01
CA PRO A 157 7.58 3.68 14.63
C PRO A 157 6.15 4.01 15.10
N THR A 158 6.00 4.82 16.16
CA THR A 158 4.72 4.98 16.89
C THR A 158 3.59 5.53 16.03
N GLY A 159 3.82 6.59 15.27
CA GLY A 159 2.78 7.24 14.45
C GLY A 159 2.30 6.37 13.30
N ALA A 160 3.21 5.62 12.66
CA ALA A 160 2.84 4.72 11.58
C ALA A 160 2.03 3.52 12.08
N LEU A 161 2.44 2.91 13.19
CA LEU A 161 1.73 1.78 13.78
C LEU A 161 0.34 2.16 14.32
N LEU A 162 0.21 3.34 14.93
CA LEU A 162 -1.10 3.91 15.29
C LEU A 162 -2.00 4.11 14.06
N TYR A 163 -1.42 4.50 12.93
CA TYR A 163 -2.16 4.65 11.69
C TYR A 163 -2.65 3.30 11.14
N LEU A 164 -1.84 2.23 11.23
CA LEU A 164 -2.28 0.87 10.87
C LEU A 164 -3.46 0.41 11.74
N HIS A 165 -3.44 0.71 13.04
CA HIS A 165 -4.60 0.46 13.91
C HIS A 165 -5.82 1.28 13.53
N THR A 166 -5.63 2.52 13.07
CA THR A 166 -6.72 3.37 12.56
C THR A 166 -7.37 2.76 11.32
N ILE A 167 -6.58 2.26 10.36
CA ILE A 167 -7.11 1.61 9.15
C ILE A 167 -7.87 0.33 9.53
N THR A 168 -7.32 -0.47 10.44
CA THR A 168 -8.00 -1.70 10.90
C THR A 168 -9.32 -1.37 11.61
N SER A 169 -9.37 -0.27 12.36
CA SER A 169 -10.59 0.25 12.99
C SER A 169 -11.61 0.75 11.96
N ARG A 170 -11.17 1.38 10.85
CA ARG A 170 -12.03 1.76 9.73
C ARG A 170 -12.65 0.55 9.04
N ALA A 171 -11.89 -0.54 8.87
CA ALA A 171 -12.44 -1.80 8.36
C ALA A 171 -13.55 -2.36 9.27
N LEU A 172 -13.35 -2.29 10.59
CA LEU A 172 -14.38 -2.69 11.57
C LEU A 172 -15.60 -1.77 11.53
N GLU A 173 -15.38 -0.47 11.37
CA GLU A 173 -16.45 0.51 11.23
C GLU A 173 -17.27 0.29 9.95
N ALA A 174 -16.61 0.00 8.83
CA ALA A 174 -17.24 -0.36 7.56
C ALA A 174 -18.13 -1.60 7.71
N TYR A 175 -17.64 -2.64 8.39
CA TYR A 175 -18.44 -3.81 8.76
C TYR A 175 -19.67 -3.42 9.58
N ARG A 176 -19.51 -2.58 10.61
CA ARG A 176 -20.58 -2.28 11.58
C ARG A 176 -21.66 -1.34 11.03
N LYS A 177 -21.34 -0.50 10.06
CA LYS A 177 -22.24 0.55 9.53
C LYS A 177 -22.92 0.18 8.20
N THR A 178 -22.59 -0.95 7.60
CA THR A 178 -23.12 -1.33 6.28
C THR A 178 -24.10 -2.49 6.43
N GLU A 179 -25.38 -2.25 6.16
CA GLU A 179 -26.43 -3.27 6.26
C GLU A 179 -26.48 -4.20 5.03
N ASP A 180 -26.08 -3.69 3.87
CA ASP A 180 -26.04 -4.46 2.62
C ASP A 180 -24.75 -5.27 2.52
N ASP A 181 -24.87 -6.60 2.42
CA ASP A 181 -23.74 -7.52 2.36
C ASP A 181 -22.77 -7.21 1.21
N GLY A 182 -23.27 -6.80 0.04
CA GLY A 182 -22.43 -6.48 -1.11
C GLY A 182 -21.57 -5.25 -0.87
N ARG A 183 -22.18 -4.18 -0.37
CA ARG A 183 -21.48 -2.94 0.02
C ARG A 183 -20.55 -3.18 1.20
N LEU A 184 -20.93 -4.02 2.16
CA LEU A 184 -20.10 -4.37 3.31
C LEU A 184 -18.81 -5.02 2.84
N ARG A 185 -18.92 -6.06 1.99
CA ARG A 185 -17.78 -6.77 1.42
C ARG A 185 -16.83 -5.81 0.71
N HIS A 186 -17.37 -4.95 -0.16
CA HIS A 186 -16.59 -3.96 -0.88
C HIS A 186 -15.85 -2.99 0.06
N ASN A 187 -16.54 -2.44 1.06
CA ASN A 187 -15.96 -1.47 1.98
C ASN A 187 -14.86 -2.09 2.86
N VAL A 188 -15.10 -3.29 3.40
CA VAL A 188 -14.11 -4.02 4.21
C VAL A 188 -12.86 -4.34 3.38
N VAL A 189 -13.03 -4.88 2.17
CA VAL A 189 -11.91 -5.21 1.28
C VAL A 189 -11.12 -3.96 0.89
N THR A 190 -11.79 -2.82 0.69
CA THR A 190 -11.14 -1.53 0.40
C THR A 190 -10.26 -1.04 1.54
N GLU A 191 -10.70 -1.19 2.79
CA GLU A 191 -9.91 -0.83 3.97
C GLU A 191 -8.74 -1.81 4.19
N LEU A 192 -8.95 -3.12 4.01
CA LEU A 192 -7.86 -4.11 4.05
C LEU A 192 -6.81 -3.87 2.96
N LYS A 193 -7.26 -3.42 1.80
CA LYS A 193 -6.40 -2.99 0.71
C LYS A 193 -5.53 -1.81 1.09
N THR A 194 -6.14 -0.80 1.70
CA THR A 194 -5.43 0.35 2.24
C THR A 194 -4.42 -0.11 3.28
N LEU A 195 -4.81 -1.02 4.19
CA LEU A 195 -3.91 -1.55 5.21
C LEU A 195 -2.65 -2.19 4.61
N VAL A 196 -2.79 -3.14 3.68
CA VAL A 196 -1.63 -3.81 3.07
C VAL A 196 -0.72 -2.85 2.33
N ALA A 197 -1.28 -1.88 1.59
CA ALA A 197 -0.52 -0.86 0.91
C ALA A 197 0.34 -0.04 1.89
N TYR A 198 -0.21 0.31 3.04
CA TYR A 198 0.50 1.04 4.09
C TYR A 198 1.53 0.18 4.81
N VAL A 199 1.24 -1.09 5.06
CA VAL A 199 2.20 -2.01 5.68
C VAL A 199 3.43 -2.17 4.80
N VAL A 200 3.26 -2.35 3.48
CA VAL A 200 4.37 -2.38 2.51
C VAL A 200 5.20 -1.10 2.56
N ALA A 201 4.55 0.06 2.68
CA ALA A 201 5.24 1.34 2.84
C ALA A 201 6.08 1.36 4.13
N CYS A 202 5.50 0.90 5.25
CA CYS A 202 6.16 0.82 6.54
C CYS A 202 7.39 -0.10 6.48
N MET A 203 7.26 -1.28 5.85
CA MET A 203 8.37 -2.24 5.75
C MET A 203 9.59 -1.67 5.05
N ARG A 204 9.37 -0.89 3.98
CA ARG A 204 10.44 -0.20 3.24
C ARG A 204 11.08 0.96 4.03
N VAL A 205 10.36 1.55 4.98
CA VAL A 205 10.92 2.57 5.89
C VAL A 205 11.73 1.90 7.00
N VAL A 206 11.24 0.79 7.56
CA VAL A 206 11.94 0.00 8.60
C VAL A 206 13.28 -0.50 8.09
N GLN A 207 13.30 -1.01 6.86
CA GLN A 207 14.50 -1.53 6.24
C GLN A 207 14.40 -1.26 4.73
N VAL A 208 15.20 -0.31 4.25
CA VAL A 208 15.17 0.18 2.86
C VAL A 208 15.32 -0.95 1.85
N ASP A 209 16.18 -1.93 2.14
CA ASP A 209 16.45 -3.08 1.27
C ASP A 209 15.55 -4.29 1.56
N ALA A 210 14.52 -4.14 2.40
CA ALA A 210 13.55 -5.21 2.57
C ALA A 210 12.78 -5.40 1.26
N ASP A 211 12.62 -6.66 0.88
CA ASP A 211 11.68 -7.08 -0.15
C ASP A 211 10.43 -7.66 0.55
N PRO A 212 9.33 -6.87 0.68
CA PRO A 212 8.11 -7.33 1.32
C PRO A 212 7.56 -8.62 0.69
N GLU A 213 7.73 -8.78 -0.62
CA GLU A 213 7.25 -9.95 -1.35
C GLU A 213 8.02 -11.22 -0.95
N ALA A 214 9.35 -11.12 -0.84
CA ALA A 214 10.17 -12.22 -0.34
C ALA A 214 9.87 -12.55 1.13
N ILE A 215 9.59 -11.55 1.97
CA ILE A 215 9.25 -11.75 3.38
C ILE A 215 7.90 -12.48 3.51
N VAL A 216 6.86 -12.01 2.82
CA VAL A 216 5.55 -12.67 2.78
C VAL A 216 5.69 -14.10 2.24
N GLY A 217 6.48 -14.31 1.18
CA GLY A 217 6.75 -15.64 0.65
C GLY A 217 7.38 -16.60 1.67
N LYS A 218 8.34 -16.12 2.48
CA LYS A 218 8.94 -16.92 3.57
C LYS A 218 7.93 -17.26 4.66
N ILE A 219 7.06 -16.31 5.04
CA ILE A 219 6.01 -16.54 6.04
C ILE A 219 5.02 -17.59 5.55
N LEU A 220 4.56 -17.48 4.30
CA LEU A 220 3.65 -18.46 3.70
C LEU A 220 4.30 -19.85 3.62
N ALA A 221 5.56 -19.93 3.18
CA ALA A 221 6.30 -21.19 3.17
C ALA A 221 6.40 -21.82 4.57
N ALA A 222 6.69 -21.02 5.61
CA ALA A 222 6.69 -21.50 6.98
C ALA A 222 5.29 -21.97 7.43
N ASN A 223 4.25 -21.20 7.16
CA ASN A 223 2.86 -21.52 7.50
C ASN A 223 2.37 -22.79 6.80
N ALA A 224 2.83 -23.09 5.59
CA ALA A 224 2.51 -24.34 4.89
C ALA A 224 3.04 -25.60 5.60
N THR A 225 4.09 -25.46 6.42
CA THR A 225 4.67 -26.58 7.19
C THR A 225 4.12 -26.70 8.61
N ARG A 226 3.47 -25.64 9.12
CA ARG A 226 2.86 -25.63 10.45
C ARG A 226 1.56 -26.45 10.38
N GLY A 227 1.61 -27.72 10.81
CA GLY A 227 0.40 -28.55 10.90
C GLY A 227 -0.70 -27.93 11.78
N HIS A 228 -1.92 -28.46 11.70
CA HIS A 228 -3.18 -27.96 12.31
C HIS A 228 -3.15 -27.43 13.77
N ARG A 229 -2.07 -27.63 14.54
CA ARG A 229 -2.01 -27.41 15.99
C ARG A 229 -1.37 -26.09 16.44
N HIS A 230 -0.76 -25.30 15.55
CA HIS A 230 0.02 -24.13 15.98
C HIS A 230 -0.64 -22.77 15.72
N GLY A 231 -1.87 -22.75 15.23
CA GLY A 231 -2.59 -21.54 14.86
C GLY A 231 -3.38 -20.85 15.99
N GLY A 232 -2.80 -20.61 17.17
CA GLY A 232 -3.35 -19.63 18.13
C GLY A 232 -4.81 -19.80 18.61
N ARG A 233 -5.51 -20.89 18.30
CA ARG A 233 -6.82 -21.21 18.88
C ARG A 233 -6.56 -21.74 20.29
N ARG A 234 -6.33 -20.82 21.23
CA ARG A 234 -6.51 -21.13 22.64
C ARG A 234 -7.98 -21.56 22.76
N ALA A 235 -8.18 -22.84 23.03
CA ALA A 235 -9.49 -23.41 23.32
C ALA A 235 -10.13 -22.69 24.51
#